data_AF-A0A1J7JRM3-F1
#
_entry.id   AF-A0A1J7JRM3-F1
#
_cell.length_a   1.000
_cell.length_b   1.000
_cell.length_c   1.000
_cell.angle_alpha   90.00
_cell.angle_beta   90.00
_cell.angle_gamma   90.00
#
_symmetry.space_group_name_H-M   'P 1'
#
loop_
_entity.id
_entity.type
_entity.pdbx_description
1 polymer ?
#
loop_
_entity_poly.entity_id
_entity_poly.type
_entity_poly.pdbx_seq_one_letter_code
_entity_poly.pdbx_strand_id
1 'polypeptide(L)'
;MKPSSASLLTATLLLTDIATAAATCYRLDGTPFAKIRPDDGDWVPCDASASTSSCCSVKDYCLGNGLCLDAGANNYFSVQGCTDASWGSPCVTNAACKSNIRKLHLCP
;
A
#
# COMPACT_ATOMS: atom_id res chain seq x y z
N MET A 1 43.20 17.86 48.54
CA MET A 1 42.96 16.57 47.87
C MET A 1 41.56 16.07 48.26
N LYS A 2 40.61 16.05 47.33
CA LYS A 2 39.28 15.41 47.44
C LYS A 2 38.75 15.18 46.01
N PRO A 3 38.29 13.98 45.64
CA PRO A 3 37.80 13.71 44.29
C PRO A 3 36.35 14.19 44.19
N SER A 4 35.98 14.86 43.09
CA SER A 4 34.59 15.11 42.76
C SER A 4 34.30 14.39 41.45
N SER A 5 33.87 13.13 41.57
CA SER A 5 33.49 12.27 40.46
C SER A 5 32.17 12.78 39.88
N ALA A 6 32.25 13.55 38.80
CA ALA A 6 31.09 13.91 38.01
C ALA A 6 30.60 12.66 37.25
N SER A 7 29.47 12.12 37.69
CA SER A 7 28.83 10.94 37.13
C SER A 7 28.30 11.28 35.73
N LEU A 8 28.99 10.79 34.69
CA LEU A 8 28.51 10.85 33.30
C LEU A 8 27.40 9.80 33.12
N LEU A 9 26.15 10.25 33.22
CA LEU A 9 24.98 9.46 32.83
C LEU A 9 24.87 9.49 31.30
N THR A 10 25.43 8.48 30.64
CA THR A 10 25.24 8.24 29.21
C THR A 10 23.84 7.66 29.00
N ALA A 11 22.88 8.50 28.61
CA ALA A 11 21.55 8.05 28.21
C ALA A 11 21.61 7.45 26.80
N THR A 12 21.68 6.11 26.72
CA THR A 12 21.61 5.37 25.45
C THR A 12 20.16 5.42 24.95
N LEU A 13 19.87 6.32 24.01
CA LEU A 13 18.59 6.37 23.31
C LEU A 13 18.51 5.12 22.40
N LEU A 14 17.77 4.10 22.83
CA LEU A 14 17.41 2.96 21.98
C LEU A 14 16.41 3.46 20.94
N LEU A 15 16.88 3.87 19.75
CA LEU A 15 16.03 3.99 18.58
C LEU A 15 15.64 2.57 18.17
N THR A 16 14.52 2.08 18.69
CA THR A 16 13.86 0.92 18.10
C THR A 16 13.29 1.36 16.76
N ASP A 17 13.94 0.97 15.67
CA ASP A 17 13.37 1.05 14.34
C ASP A 17 12.08 0.25 14.32
N ILE A 18 10.95 0.94 14.46
CA ILE A 18 9.64 0.34 14.22
C ILE A 18 9.57 0.17 12.70
N ALA A 19 10.04 -0.99 12.22
CA ALA A 19 9.84 -1.40 10.85
C ALA A 19 8.33 -1.61 10.64
N THR A 20 7.63 -0.58 10.18
CA THR A 20 6.27 -0.70 9.68
C THR A 20 6.31 -1.60 8.46
N ALA A 21 5.87 -2.85 8.61
CA ALA A 21 5.72 -3.77 7.49
C ALA A 21 4.81 -3.10 6.45
N ALA A 22 5.30 -2.95 5.21
CA ALA A 22 4.50 -2.41 4.13
C ALA A 22 3.25 -3.28 3.95
N ALA A 23 2.07 -2.67 3.85
CA ALA A 23 0.82 -3.40 3.69
C ALA A 23 0.84 -4.18 2.37
N THR A 24 0.47 -5.46 2.42
CA THR A 24 0.36 -6.29 1.22
C THR A 24 -0.84 -5.84 0.39
N CYS A 25 -0.63 -5.62 -0.90
CA CYS A 25 -1.70 -5.34 -1.85
C CYS A 25 -2.18 -6.63 -2.53
N TYR A 26 -3.49 -6.76 -2.66
CA TYR A 26 -4.16 -7.91 -3.23
C TYR A 26 -4.91 -7.55 -4.50
N ARG A 27 -4.95 -8.53 -5.41
CA ARG A 27 -5.74 -8.58 -6.64
C ARG A 27 -7.18 -8.97 -6.28
N LEU A 28 -8.13 -8.76 -7.20
CA LEU A 28 -9.56 -9.05 -6.99
C LEU A 28 -9.89 -10.47 -6.55
N ASP A 29 -9.06 -11.43 -6.94
CA ASP A 29 -9.19 -12.84 -6.56
C ASP A 29 -8.61 -13.14 -5.15
N GLY A 30 -8.16 -12.11 -4.44
CA GLY A 30 -7.52 -12.20 -3.13
C GLY A 30 -6.05 -12.65 -3.18
N THR A 31 -5.49 -12.85 -4.38
CA THR A 31 -4.07 -13.20 -4.50
C THR A 31 -3.20 -11.96 -4.30
N PRO A 32 -2.06 -12.06 -3.57
CA PRO A 32 -1.17 -10.92 -3.39
C PRO A 32 -0.53 -10.54 -4.73
N PHE A 33 -0.30 -9.25 -4.95
CA PHE A 33 0.54 -8.78 -6.03
C PHE A 33 1.99 -9.20 -5.76
N ALA A 34 2.38 -10.35 -6.31
CA ALA A 34 3.79 -10.71 -6.45
C ALA A 34 4.34 -10.04 -7.72
N LYS A 35 5.62 -9.68 -7.73
CA LYS A 35 6.32 -9.39 -8.99
C LYS A 35 6.41 -10.70 -9.78
N ILE A 36 5.49 -10.93 -10.71
CA ILE A 36 5.50 -12.11 -11.58
C ILE A 36 6.38 -11.82 -12.81
N ARG A 37 6.49 -10.56 -13.21
CA ARG A 37 7.36 -10.08 -14.28
C ARG A 37 8.28 -8.96 -13.82
N PRO A 38 9.45 -8.76 -14.46
CA PRO A 38 10.38 -7.68 -14.11
C PRO A 38 9.77 -6.27 -14.26
N ASP A 39 8.80 -6.13 -15.17
CA ASP A 39 8.06 -4.91 -15.48
C ASP A 39 6.82 -4.70 -14.61
N ASP A 40 6.41 -5.70 -13.81
CA ASP A 40 5.37 -5.54 -12.81
C ASP A 40 5.82 -4.47 -11.81
N GLY A 41 5.08 -3.37 -11.78
CA GLY A 41 5.32 -2.27 -10.84
C GLY A 41 5.21 -2.76 -9.39
N ASP A 42 5.89 -2.08 -8.49
CA ASP A 42 5.55 -2.20 -7.07
C ASP A 42 4.11 -1.72 -6.86
N TRP A 43 3.40 -2.38 -5.96
CA TRP A 43 2.03 -2.05 -5.60
C TRP A 43 2.03 -1.54 -4.17
N VAL A 44 1.50 -0.34 -3.96
CA VAL A 44 1.56 0.33 -2.67
C VAL A 44 0.18 0.80 -2.22
N PRO A 45 -0.10 0.79 -0.91
CA PRO A 45 -1.31 1.41 -0.38
C PRO A 45 -1.29 2.91 -0.63
N CYS A 46 -2.43 3.47 -1.02
CA CYS A 46 -2.60 4.91 -1.18
C CYS A 46 -2.61 5.67 0.14
N ASP A 47 -3.02 5.00 1.21
CA ASP A 47 -2.91 5.48 2.58
C ASP A 47 -2.18 4.41 3.40
N ALA A 48 -0.89 4.64 3.64
CA ALA A 48 -0.05 3.74 4.42
C ALA A 48 -0.36 3.76 5.92
N SER A 49 -1.15 4.72 6.41
CA SER A 49 -1.58 4.82 7.80
C SER A 49 -2.90 4.08 8.08
N ALA A 50 -3.69 3.82 7.03
CA ALA A 50 -4.95 3.10 7.14
C ALA A 50 -4.73 1.59 7.19
N SER A 51 -5.54 0.89 8.00
CA SER A 51 -5.56 -0.58 8.02
C SER A 51 -6.05 -1.17 6.70
N THR A 52 -6.98 -0.49 6.04
CA THR A 52 -7.51 -0.86 4.72
C THR A 52 -7.42 0.33 3.78
N SER A 53 -6.75 0.16 2.66
CA SER A 53 -6.57 1.21 1.65
C SER A 53 -6.61 0.61 0.24
N SER A 54 -7.04 1.41 -0.73
CA SER A 54 -6.84 1.09 -2.14
C SER A 54 -5.34 1.03 -2.43
N CYS A 55 -4.95 0.14 -3.34
CA CYS A 55 -3.59 0.04 -3.82
C CYS A 55 -3.49 0.47 -5.27
N CYS A 56 -2.41 1.19 -5.59
CA CYS A 56 -2.05 1.55 -6.95
C CYS A 56 -0.65 1.04 -7.29
N SER A 57 -0.39 0.88 -8.58
CA SER A 57 0.98 0.77 -9.09
C SER A 57 1.76 2.02 -8.70
N VAL A 58 3.05 1.88 -8.36
CA VAL A 58 3.95 3.03 -8.09
C VAL A 58 4.12 3.99 -9.28
N LYS A 59 3.64 3.62 -10.47
CA LYS A 59 3.63 4.46 -11.67
C LYS A 59 2.37 5.34 -11.78
N ASP A 60 1.39 5.14 -10.91
CA ASP A 60 0.06 5.74 -10.97
C ASP A 60 -0.18 6.68 -9.80
N TYR A 61 -1.17 7.56 -9.95
CA TYR A 61 -1.54 8.49 -8.86
C TYR A 61 -2.71 7.96 -8.04
N CYS A 62 -2.50 7.89 -6.74
CA CYS A 62 -3.56 7.67 -5.76
C CYS A 62 -4.49 8.88 -5.66
N LEU A 63 -5.79 8.64 -5.76
CA LEU A 63 -6.83 9.65 -5.60
C LEU A 63 -7.57 9.45 -4.29
N GLY A 64 -7.99 10.54 -3.66
CA GLY A 64 -8.68 10.52 -2.36
C GLY A 64 -10.05 9.84 -2.36
N ASN A 65 -10.57 9.45 -3.53
CA ASN A 65 -11.81 8.69 -3.69
C ASN A 65 -11.58 7.17 -3.83
N GLY A 66 -10.36 6.68 -3.57
CA GLY A 66 -10.04 5.25 -3.62
C GLY A 66 -9.72 4.71 -5.02
N LEU A 67 -9.55 5.60 -6.00
CA LEU A 67 -9.15 5.26 -7.37
C LEU A 67 -7.68 5.56 -7.64
N CYS A 68 -7.16 4.90 -8.66
CA CYS A 68 -5.85 5.14 -9.25
C CYS A 68 -6.03 5.80 -10.62
N LEU A 69 -5.28 6.85 -10.90
CA LEU A 69 -5.12 7.37 -12.26
C LEU A 69 -3.92 6.69 -12.91
N ASP A 70 -4.16 5.92 -13.98
CA ASP A 70 -3.15 5.24 -14.79
C ASP A 70 -2.33 6.24 -15.64
N ALA A 71 -1.54 7.07 -14.96
CA ALA A 71 -0.69 8.08 -15.58
C ALA A 71 0.47 7.46 -16.38
N GLY A 72 0.80 6.19 -16.10
CA GLY A 72 1.80 5.43 -16.83
C GLY A 72 1.33 4.92 -18.20
N ALA A 73 0.03 4.87 -18.47
CA ALA A 73 -0.52 4.39 -19.74
C ALA A 73 -1.69 5.21 -20.29
N ASN A 74 -2.93 4.91 -19.88
CA ASN A 74 -4.14 5.36 -20.60
C ASN A 74 -4.92 6.49 -19.91
N ASN A 75 -4.44 6.99 -18.77
CA ASN A 75 -5.08 8.02 -17.94
C ASN A 75 -6.50 7.64 -17.48
N TYR A 76 -6.83 6.35 -17.39
CA TYR A 76 -8.10 5.91 -16.85
C TYR A 76 -8.07 5.90 -15.33
N PHE A 77 -9.24 6.17 -14.76
CA PHE A 77 -9.49 5.99 -13.34
C PHE A 77 -9.95 4.55 -13.12
N SER A 78 -9.29 3.85 -12.22
CA SER A 78 -9.68 2.49 -11.86
C SER A 78 -9.36 2.18 -10.42
N VAL A 79 -10.13 1.27 -9.82
CA VAL A 79 -9.64 0.53 -8.66
C VAL A 79 -8.64 -0.50 -9.17
N GLN A 80 -7.44 -0.58 -8.60
CA GLN A 80 -6.40 -1.50 -9.11
C GLN A 80 -5.97 -2.56 -8.10
N GLY A 81 -6.14 -2.31 -6.81
CA GLY A 81 -5.82 -3.27 -5.75
C GLY A 81 -6.39 -2.83 -4.40
N CYS A 82 -6.28 -3.69 -3.41
CA CYS A 82 -6.67 -3.40 -2.04
C CYS A 82 -5.73 -4.05 -1.04
N THR A 83 -5.52 -3.45 0.14
CA THR A 83 -4.80 -4.12 1.23
C THR A 83 -5.61 -5.18 1.96
N ASP A 84 -6.92 -5.27 1.69
CA ASP A 84 -7.81 -6.32 2.16
C ASP A 84 -8.06 -7.34 1.04
N ALA A 85 -7.61 -8.58 1.25
CA ALA A 85 -7.77 -9.68 0.31
C ALA A 85 -9.25 -10.05 0.04
N SER A 86 -10.17 -9.70 0.94
CA SER A 86 -11.61 -9.92 0.76
C SER A 86 -12.30 -8.80 -0.02
N TRP A 87 -11.59 -7.69 -0.29
CA TRP A 87 -12.11 -6.52 -0.98
C TRP A 87 -13.35 -5.93 -0.30
N GLY A 88 -13.25 -5.74 1.02
CA GLY A 88 -14.20 -4.99 1.82
C GLY A 88 -14.06 -3.47 1.64
N SER A 89 -14.83 -2.72 2.42
CA SER A 89 -14.76 -1.25 2.44
C SER A 89 -13.38 -0.76 2.93
N PRO A 90 -12.77 0.29 2.34
CA PRO A 90 -13.31 1.17 1.30
C PRO A 90 -13.05 0.69 -0.14
N CYS A 91 -12.35 -0.44 -0.33
CA CYS A 91 -11.95 -0.94 -1.64
C CYS A 91 -13.09 -1.57 -2.46
N VAL A 92 -14.35 -1.30 -2.13
CA VAL A 92 -15.49 -2.03 -2.70
C VAL A 92 -15.52 -1.80 -4.21
N THR A 93 -15.32 -2.87 -4.98
CA THR A 93 -15.55 -2.83 -6.42
C THR A 93 -16.97 -3.27 -6.75
N ASN A 94 -17.52 -2.76 -7.84
CA ASN A 94 -18.79 -3.22 -8.37
C ASN A 94 -18.77 -4.76 -8.54
N ALA A 95 -19.85 -5.46 -8.23
CA ALA A 95 -19.97 -6.91 -8.43
C ALA A 95 -19.61 -7.36 -9.87
N ALA A 96 -19.84 -6.48 -10.86
CA ALA A 96 -19.42 -6.69 -12.25
C ALA A 96 -17.88 -6.84 -12.41
N CYS A 97 -17.11 -6.23 -11.52
CA CYS A 97 -15.65 -6.30 -11.48
C CYS A 97 -15.17 -7.61 -10.84
N LYS A 98 -15.84 -8.07 -9.78
CA LYS A 98 -15.54 -9.37 -9.14
C LYS A 98 -15.73 -10.55 -10.11
N SER A 99 -16.67 -10.47 -11.06
CA SER A 99 -16.91 -11.53 -12.05
C SER A 99 -15.91 -11.57 -13.21
N ASN A 100 -15.13 -10.49 -13.43
CA ASN A 100 -14.16 -10.37 -14.52
C ASN A 100 -12.79 -9.88 -14.01
N ILE A 101 -12.14 -10.72 -13.22
CA ILE A 101 -10.81 -10.51 -12.60
C ILE A 101 -9.68 -10.02 -13.54
N ARG A 102 -9.80 -10.20 -14.87
CA ARG A 102 -8.81 -9.68 -15.85
C ARG A 102 -9.04 -8.23 -16.27
N LYS A 103 -10.17 -7.63 -15.90
CA LYS A 103 -10.62 -6.30 -16.36
C LYS A 103 -10.70 -5.28 -15.23
N LEU A 104 -9.97 -5.48 -14.14
CA LEU A 104 -9.98 -4.58 -13.00
C LEU A 104 -9.62 -3.12 -13.38
N HIS A 105 -8.68 -2.92 -14.31
CA HIS A 105 -8.33 -1.60 -14.86
C HIS A 105 -9.47 -0.91 -15.65
N LEU A 106 -10.59 -1.61 -15.88
CA LEU A 106 -11.80 -1.07 -16.52
C LEU A 106 -12.93 -0.81 -15.51
N CYS A 107 -12.64 -0.93 -14.22
CA CYS A 107 -13.57 -0.72 -13.13
C CYS A 107 -13.37 0.67 -12.51
N PRO A 108 -14.21 1.66 -12.87
CA PRO A 108 -14.20 2.95 -12.23
C PRO A 108 -14.72 2.90 -10.79
#